data_AF-A0A7X8UAS5-F1
#
_entry.id   AF-A0A7X8UAS5-F1
#
_cell.length_a   1.000
_cell.length_b   1.000
_cell.length_c   1.000
_cell.angle_alpha   90.00
_cell.angle_beta   90.00
_cell.angle_gamma   90.00
#
_symmetry.space_group_name_H-M   'P 1'
#
loop_
_entity.id
_entity.type
_entity.pdbx_description
1 polymer ?
#
loop_
_entity_poly.entity_id
_entity_poly.type
_entity_poly.pdbx_seq_one_letter_code
_entity_poly.pdbx_strand_id
1 'polypeptide(L)'
;MKINNNPSNNIAKLYQTQQIRTDNKEIKSGSDPVESDNLQLSEQARQIHELIKETRDLPEVREEKIARIREQISNNTYNISPSQVAAKMLAGEDD
;
A
#
# COMPACT_ATOMS: atom_id res chain seq x y z
N MET A 1 -5.66 29.95 1.01
CA MET A 1 -6.33 28.64 0.85
C MET A 1 -5.27 27.54 0.93
N LYS A 2 -5.41 26.57 1.83
CA LYS A 2 -4.52 25.39 1.89
C LYS A 2 -5.21 24.25 1.15
N ILE A 3 -4.75 23.91 -0.05
CA ILE A 3 -5.26 22.76 -0.80
C ILE A 3 -4.40 21.57 -0.40
N ASN A 4 -4.94 20.72 0.48
CA ASN A 4 -4.34 19.42 0.78
C ASN A 4 -4.65 18.46 -0.39
N ASN A 5 -3.85 18.52 -1.45
CA ASN A 5 -3.95 17.60 -2.57
C ASN A 5 -3.10 16.37 -2.28
N ASN A 6 -3.70 15.28 -1.81
CA ASN A 6 -3.06 13.97 -1.81
C ASN A 6 -3.47 13.24 -3.12
N PRO A 7 -2.69 13.36 -4.21
CA PRO A 7 -3.06 12.84 -5.52
C PRO A 7 -3.21 11.31 -5.52
N SER A 8 -2.52 10.62 -4.61
CA SER A 8 -2.45 9.16 -4.52
C SER A 8 -3.82 8.51 -4.33
N ASN A 9 -4.64 9.08 -3.46
CA ASN A 9 -5.98 8.54 -3.17
C ASN A 9 -6.98 8.79 -4.30
N ASN A 10 -6.80 9.88 -5.05
CA ASN A 10 -7.68 10.24 -6.16
C ASN A 10 -7.37 9.38 -7.41
N ILE A 11 -6.08 9.13 -7.67
CA ILE A 11 -5.64 8.28 -8.79
C ILE A 11 -6.15 6.84 -8.60
N ALA A 12 -5.96 6.25 -7.41
CA ALA A 12 -6.44 4.89 -7.13
C ALA A 12 -7.97 4.73 -7.32
N LYS A 13 -8.76 5.72 -6.89
CA LYS A 13 -10.23 5.73 -7.07
C LYS A 13 -10.63 5.83 -8.55
N LEU A 14 -9.95 6.67 -9.32
CA LEU A 14 -10.24 6.83 -10.76
C LEU A 14 -10.00 5.53 -11.53
N TYR A 15 -8.92 4.81 -11.25
CA TYR A 15 -8.67 3.50 -11.87
C TYR A 15 -9.70 2.44 -11.49
N GLN A 16 -10.11 2.38 -10.21
CA GLN A 16 -11.17 1.48 -9.77
C GLN A 16 -12.49 1.76 -10.52
N THR A 17 -12.82 3.04 -10.75
CA THR A 17 -14.00 3.41 -11.53
C THR A 17 -13.87 3.16 -13.04
N GLN A 18 -12.65 3.09 -13.59
CA GLN A 18 -12.44 2.74 -15.00
C GLN A 18 -12.63 1.24 -15.27
N GLN A 19 -12.17 0.36 -14.36
CA GLN A 19 -12.40 -1.09 -14.46
C GLN A 19 -13.89 -1.46 -14.43
N ILE A 20 -14.71 -0.74 -13.65
CA ILE A 20 -16.16 -0.99 -13.58
C ILE A 20 -16.89 -0.59 -14.89
N ARG A 21 -16.31 0.33 -15.67
CA ARG A 21 -16.91 0.81 -16.93
C ARG A 21 -16.60 -0.07 -18.14
N THR A 22 -15.54 -0.87 -18.10
CA THR A 22 -15.20 -1.80 -19.19
C THR A 22 -16.13 -3.01 -19.25
N ASP A 23 -16.75 -3.37 -18.13
CA ASP A 23 -17.66 -4.54 -18.06
C ASP A 23 -19.10 -4.21 -18.54
N ASN A 24 -19.42 -2.93 -18.78
CA ASN A 24 -20.78 -2.46 -19.13
C ASN A 24 -20.81 -1.58 -20.39
N LYS A 25 -20.17 -1.99 -21.49
CA LYS A 25 -20.38 -1.28 -22.77
C LYS A 25 -20.31 -2.19 -23.99
N GLU A 26 -21.30 -3.07 -24.12
CA GLU A 26 -21.86 -3.28 -25.45
C GLU A 26 -22.78 -2.09 -25.80
N ILE A 27 -22.80 -1.75 -27.10
CA ILE A 27 -23.76 -0.91 -27.83
C ILE A 27 -23.35 0.57 -28.11
N LYS A 28 -22.76 0.69 -29.30
CA LYS A 28 -23.02 1.65 -30.42
C LYS A 28 -22.49 3.10 -30.40
N SER A 29 -21.70 3.32 -31.47
CA SER A 29 -21.80 4.37 -32.50
C SER A 29 -21.18 5.74 -32.25
N GLY A 30 -20.12 6.00 -33.03
CA GLY A 30 -19.96 7.20 -33.84
C GLY A 30 -19.69 8.52 -33.12
N SER A 31 -18.40 8.85 -32.99
CA SER A 31 -17.90 10.24 -33.01
C SER A 31 -16.38 10.18 -33.12
N ASP A 32 -15.82 11.10 -33.89
CA ASP A 32 -14.40 11.32 -34.23
C ASP A 32 -13.40 11.00 -33.09
N PRO A 33 -12.13 10.63 -33.42
CA PRO A 33 -11.11 10.45 -32.41
C PRO A 33 -10.79 11.81 -31.80
N VAL A 34 -11.55 12.19 -30.77
CA VAL A 34 -11.12 13.18 -29.79
C VAL A 34 -9.75 12.69 -29.33
N GLU A 35 -8.70 13.49 -29.59
CA GLU A 35 -7.38 13.26 -29.03
C GLU A 35 -7.54 13.13 -27.51
N SER A 36 -7.65 11.89 -27.06
CA SER A 36 -7.86 11.57 -25.67
C SER A 36 -6.50 11.66 -25.02
N ASP A 37 -6.38 12.53 -24.02
CA ASP A 37 -5.21 12.56 -23.14
C ASP A 37 -4.92 11.13 -22.65
N ASN A 38 -3.77 10.59 -23.05
CA ASN A 38 -3.34 9.26 -22.64
C ASN A 38 -2.64 9.37 -21.29
N LEU A 39 -3.31 8.92 -20.24
CA LEU A 39 -2.74 8.83 -18.90
C LEU A 39 -2.00 7.51 -18.74
N GLN A 40 -0.67 7.56 -18.74
CA GLN A 40 0.19 6.42 -18.42
C GLN A 40 0.67 6.51 -16.97
N LEU A 41 0.51 5.42 -16.22
CA LEU A 41 1.04 5.31 -14.87
C LEU A 41 2.56 5.18 -14.97
N SER A 42 3.30 5.92 -14.15
CA SER A 42 4.74 5.69 -14.04
C SER A 42 5.00 4.28 -13.50
N GLU A 43 6.06 3.64 -13.98
CA GLU A 43 6.46 2.30 -13.53
C GLU A 43 6.57 2.20 -11.99
N GLN A 44 7.08 3.27 -11.36
CA GLN A 44 7.20 3.39 -9.92
C GLN A 44 5.84 3.39 -9.21
N ALA A 45 4.84 4.09 -9.76
CA ALA A 45 3.51 4.15 -9.16
C ALA A 45 2.77 2.81 -9.32
N ARG A 46 3.02 2.07 -10.41
CA ARG A 46 2.52 0.71 -10.59
C ARG A 46 3.09 -0.23 -9.52
N GLN A 47 4.40 -0.16 -9.31
CA GLN A 47 5.09 -0.97 -8.31
C GLN A 47 4.58 -0.69 -6.88
N ILE A 48 4.38 0.59 -6.53
CA ILE A 48 3.82 0.96 -5.22
C ILE A 48 2.38 0.44 -5.07
N HIS A 49 1.55 0.52 -6.11
CA HIS A 49 0.18 0.02 -6.06
C HIS A 49 0.12 -1.50 -5.81
N GLU A 50 1.00 -2.25 -6.48
CA GLU A 50 1.13 -3.69 -6.29
C GLU A 50 1.54 -4.04 -4.87
N LEU A 51 2.54 -3.34 -4.31
CA LEU A 51 2.98 -3.51 -2.92
C LEU A 51 1.86 -3.19 -1.92
N ILE A 52 1.07 -2.13 -2.14
CA ILE A 52 -0.08 -1.78 -1.27
C ILE A 52 -1.17 -2.84 -1.33
N LYS A 53 -1.37 -3.47 -2.49
CA LYS A 53 -2.34 -4.54 -2.64
C LYS A 53 -1.90 -5.78 -1.86
N GLU A 54 -0.63 -6.16 -1.96
CA GLU A 54 -0.07 -7.29 -1.24
C GLU A 54 -0.11 -7.09 0.29
N THR A 55 0.11 -5.86 0.78
CA THR A 55 0.04 -5.58 2.23
C THR A 55 -1.38 -5.63 2.79
N ARG A 56 -2.42 -5.45 1.98
CA ARG A 56 -3.82 -5.57 2.42
C ARG A 56 -4.24 -7.00 2.74
N ASP A 57 -3.63 -7.96 2.07
CA ASP A 57 -3.93 -9.37 2.26
C ASP A 57 -3.18 -9.97 3.46
N LEU A 58 -2.28 -9.20 4.09
CA LEU A 58 -1.57 -9.61 5.29
C LEU A 58 -2.50 -9.59 6.51
N PRO A 59 -2.39 -10.59 7.41
CA PRO A 59 -3.17 -10.59 8.62
C PRO A 59 -2.77 -9.43 9.54
N GLU A 60 -3.76 -8.84 10.19
CA GLU A 60 -3.55 -7.78 11.20
C GLU A 60 -2.62 -8.27 12.33
N VAL A 61 -2.78 -9.53 12.73
CA VAL A 61 -1.96 -10.18 13.75
C VAL A 61 -1.04 -11.22 13.11
N ARG A 62 0.27 -11.06 13.31
CA ARG A 62 1.29 -12.03 12.87
C ARG A 62 1.49 -13.13 13.90
N GLU A 63 0.50 -14.02 14.05
CA GLU A 63 0.51 -15.10 15.05
C GLU A 63 1.79 -15.93 15.05
N GLU A 64 2.30 -16.26 13.86
CA GLU A 64 3.53 -17.03 13.69
C GLU A 64 4.76 -16.34 14.30
N LYS A 65 4.90 -15.02 14.10
CA LYS A 65 5.95 -14.22 14.74
C LYS A 65 5.81 -14.22 16.26
N ILE A 66 4.59 -14.11 16.76
CA ILE A 66 4.34 -14.07 18.20
C ILE A 66 4.68 -15.44 18.83
N ALA A 67 4.26 -16.54 18.21
CA ALA A 67 4.57 -17.89 18.66
C ALA A 67 6.08 -18.12 18.80
N ARG A 68 6.86 -17.76 17.76
CA ARG A 68 8.33 -17.86 17.78
C ARG A 68 8.96 -17.05 18.91
N ILE A 69 8.52 -15.81 19.11
CA ILE A 69 9.06 -14.96 20.18
C ILE A 69 8.70 -15.53 21.57
N ARG A 70 7.46 -15.99 21.76
CA ARG A 70 7.03 -16.64 23.01
C ARG A 70 7.89 -17.85 23.35
N GLU A 71 8.18 -18.70 22.37
CA GLU A 71 9.06 -19.86 22.52
C GLU A 71 10.50 -19.45 22.89
N GLN A 72 11.05 -18.43 22.24
CA GLN A 72 12.39 -17.93 22.58
C GLN A 72 12.44 -17.37 24.00
N ILE A 73 11.39 -16.69 24.45
CA ILE A 73 11.28 -16.18 25.82
C ILE A 73 11.18 -17.35 26.81
N SER A 74 10.31 -18.35 26.55
CA SER A 74 10.17 -19.50 27.46
C SER A 74 11.45 -20.31 27.57
N ASN A 75 12.21 -20.39 26.48
CA ASN A 75 13.47 -21.12 26.43
C ASN A 75 14.68 -20.28 26.89
N ASN A 76 14.47 -19.04 27.36
CA ASN A 76 15.53 -18.09 27.72
C ASN A 76 16.58 -17.84 26.61
N THR A 77 16.19 -18.03 25.35
CA THR A 77 17.06 -17.79 24.18
C THR A 77 16.76 -16.48 23.47
N TYR A 78 15.76 -15.73 23.94
CA TYR A 78 15.48 -14.39 23.46
C TYR A 78 16.57 -13.41 23.96
N ASN A 79 17.46 -13.00 23.05
CA ASN A 79 18.54 -12.06 23.35
C ASN A 79 18.46 -10.83 22.44
N ILE A 80 18.41 -9.64 23.04
CA ILE A 80 18.41 -8.35 22.35
C ILE A 80 19.64 -7.55 22.76
N SER A 81 20.29 -6.86 21.82
CA SER A 81 21.45 -6.05 22.17
C SER A 81 21.00 -4.74 22.86
N PRO A 82 21.76 -4.23 23.85
CA PRO A 82 21.46 -2.93 24.47
C PRO A 82 21.40 -1.78 23.44
N SER A 83 22.19 -1.86 22.37
CA SER A 83 22.17 -0.89 21.27
C SER A 83 20.85 -0.90 20.50
N GLN A 84 20.24 -2.07 20.27
CA GLN A 84 18.93 -2.19 19.62
C GLN A 84 17.83 -1.59 20.50
N VAL A 85 17.91 -1.78 21.81
CA VAL A 85 16.97 -1.19 22.77
C VAL A 85 17.08 0.34 22.74
N ALA A 86 18.29 0.88 22.88
CA ALA A 86 18.53 2.33 22.85
C ALA A 86 18.07 2.97 21.53
N ALA A 87 18.37 2.34 20.39
CA ALA A 87 17.93 2.82 19.09
C ALA A 87 16.39 2.88 18.98
N LYS A 88 15.67 1.91 19.55
CA LYS A 88 14.20 1.92 19.56
C LYS A 88 13.60 2.93 20.52
N MET A 89 14.27 3.21 21.64
CA MET A 89 13.86 4.29 22.55
C MET A 89 13.99 5.66 21.88
N LEU A 90 15.11 5.92 21.21
CA LEU A 90 15.36 7.20 20.54
C LEU A 90 14.47 7.41 19.31
N ALA A 91 14.19 6.36 18.54
CA ALA A 91 13.31 6.45 17.37
C ALA A 91 11.84 6.73 17.70
N GLY A 92 11.43 6.58 18.96
CA GLY A 92 10.06 6.88 19.41
C GLY A 92 9.82 8.35 19.79
N GLU A 93 10.86 9.20 19.75
CA GLU A 93 10.78 10.62 20.15
C GLU A 93 10.53 11.57 18.95
N ASP A 94 10.56 11.05 17.71
CA ASP A 94 10.45 11.84 16.47
C ASP A 94 9.01 11.92 15.88
N ASP A 95 7.97 11.57 16.66
CA ASP A 95 6.54 11.72 16.30
C ASP A 95 5.89 12.99 16.88
#